data_AF-A0AAT9PEL0-F1
#
_entry.id   AF-A0AAT9PEL0-F1
#
_cell.length_a   1.000
_cell.length_b   1.000
_cell.length_c   1.000
_cell.angle_alpha   90.00
_cell.angle_beta   90.00
_cell.angle_gamma   90.00
#
_symmetry.space_group_name_H-M   'P 1'
#
loop_
_entity.id
_entity.type
_entity.pdbx_description
1 polymer ?
#
loop_
_entity_poly.entity_id
_entity_poly.type
_entity_poly.pdbx_seq_one_letter_code
_entity_poly.pdbx_strand_id
1 'polypeptide(L)' 'MKTARYFLRHHPEYADFECRFDVVGFTERTGRSGQGEPLQSEWLQGAFLAPAW' A
#
# COMPACT_ATOMS: atom_id res chain seq x y z
N MET A 1 3.43 8.98 -6.64
CA MET A 1 3.67 10.06 -5.66
C MET A 1 2.90 11.34 -5.90
N LYS A 2 2.57 11.71 -7.17
CA LYS A 2 1.80 12.94 -7.46
C LYS A 2 0.49 13.05 -6.66
N THR A 3 -0.24 11.94 -6.52
CA THR A 3 -1.50 11.89 -5.75
C THR A 3 -1.29 12.14 -4.25
N ALA A 4 -0.29 11.50 -3.64
CA ALA A 4 0.02 11.71 -2.22
C ALA A 4 0.43 13.16 -1.94
N ARG A 5 1.26 13.74 -2.80
CA ARG A 5 1.64 15.16 -2.71
C ARG A 5 0.44 16.09 -2.88
N TYR A 6 -0.46 15.79 -3.80
CA TYR A 6 -1.70 16.55 -3.96
C TYR A 6 -2.54 16.47 -2.68
N PHE A 7 -2.74 15.28 -2.13
CA PHE A 7 -3.47 15.06 -0.89
C PHE A 7 -2.85 15.86 0.26
N LEU A 8 -1.56 15.71 0.54
CA LEU A 8 -0.89 16.39 1.65
C LEU A 8 -0.93 17.92 1.55
N ARG A 9 -0.98 18.49 0.34
CA ARG A 9 -1.17 19.95 0.16
C ARG A 9 -2.54 20.45 0.57
N HIS A 10 -3.57 19.60 0.53
CA HIS A 10 -4.94 19.95 0.91
C HIS A 10 -5.26 19.58 2.36
N HIS A 11 -4.34 18.88 3.03
CA HIS A 11 -4.49 18.38 4.40
C HIS A 11 -3.29 18.78 5.26
N PRO A 12 -3.14 20.08 5.60
CA PRO A 12 -2.01 20.60 6.38
C PRO A 12 -1.93 19.99 7.78
N GLU A 13 -3.01 19.42 8.30
CA GLU A 13 -3.04 18.68 9.56
C GLU A 13 -2.06 17.48 9.59
N TYR A 14 -1.62 17.01 8.41
CA TYR A 14 -0.67 15.91 8.30
C TYR A 14 0.78 16.36 8.00
N ALA A 15 1.08 17.67 8.01
CA ALA A 15 2.37 18.20 7.55
C ALA A 15 3.58 17.69 8.34
N ASP A 16 3.41 17.44 9.64
CA ASP A 16 4.48 17.02 10.54
C ASP A 16 4.57 15.49 10.73
N PHE A 17 3.73 14.73 10.03
CA PHE A 17 3.73 13.27 10.11
C PHE A 17 4.64 12.65 9.04
N GLU A 18 5.26 11.52 9.38
CA GLU A 18 5.98 10.72 8.40
C GLU A 18 5.01 10.14 7.36
N CYS A 19 5.33 10.32 6.08
CA CYS A 19 4.58 9.69 5.00
C CYS A 19 5.23 8.35 4.62
N ARG A 20 4.48 7.26 4.80
CA ARG A 20 4.88 5.89 4.43
C ARG A 20 4.01 5.36 3.32
N PHE A 21 4.63 4.70 2.35
CA PHE A 21 3.94 4.04 1.26
C PHE A 21 4.00 2.53 1.42
N ASP A 22 2.83 1.94 1.61
CA ASP A 22 2.68 0.52 1.81
C ASP A 22 2.03 -0.13 0.58
N VAL A 23 2.22 -1.45 0.44
CA VAL A 23 1.57 -2.26 -0.60
C VAL A 23 0.81 -3.40 0.07
N VAL A 24 -0.41 -3.65 -0.39
CA VAL A 24 -1.16 -4.87 -0.06
C VAL A 24 -1.16 -5.75 -1.29
N GLY A 25 -0.40 -6.84 -1.23
CA GLY A 25 -0.35 -7.86 -2.27
C GLY A 25 -1.42 -8.93 -2.05
N PHE A 26 -1.97 -9.46 -3.13
CA PHE A 26 -2.90 -10.60 -3.09
C PHE A 26 -2.31 -11.73 -3.91
N THR A 27 -2.14 -12.90 -3.29
CA THR A 27 -1.64 -14.09 -3.98
C THR A 27 -2.76 -15.10 -4.11
N GLU A 28 -3.02 -15.52 -5.35
CA GLU A 28 -3.86 -16.68 -5.65
C GLU A 28 -3.02 -17.95 -5.44
N ARG A 29 -3.33 -18.73 -4.41
CA ARG A 29 -2.76 -20.08 -4.30
C ARG A 29 -3.60 -21.02 -5.16
N THR A 30 -3.12 -21.33 -6.35
CA THR A 30 -3.68 -22.44 -7.13
C THR A 30 -3.38 -23.76 -6.40
N GLY A 31 -4.32 -24.22 -5.58
CA GLY A 31 -4.31 -25.56 -5.03
C GLY A 31 -4.39 -26.57 -6.18
N ARG A 32 -3.64 -27.68 -6.07
CA ARG A 32 -3.71 -28.81 -7.04
C ARG A 32 -5.11 -29.45 -7.11
N SER A 33 -5.96 -29.22 -6.12
CA SER A 33 -7.39 -29.53 -6.14
C SER A 33 -8.15 -28.27 -6.56
N GLY A 34 -9.01 -28.33 -7.58
CA GLY A 34 -9.79 -27.21 -8.13
C GLY A 34 -10.81 -26.55 -7.17
N GLN A 35 -10.58 -26.59 -5.86
CA GLN A 35 -11.19 -25.70 -4.88
C GLN A 35 -10.25 -24.51 -4.73
N GLY A 36 -10.69 -23.33 -5.16
CA GLY A 36 -9.90 -22.10 -5.05
C GLY A 36 -9.60 -21.80 -3.58
N GLU A 37 -8.32 -21.79 -3.22
CA GLU A 37 -7.90 -21.31 -1.90
C GLU A 37 -8.24 -19.82 -1.77
N PRO A 38 -8.59 -19.35 -0.56
CA PRO A 38 -8.85 -17.94 -0.34
C PRO A 38 -7.63 -17.10 -0.72
N LEU A 39 -7.87 -15.94 -1.37
CA LEU A 39 -6.85 -14.95 -1.68
C LEU A 39 -6.08 -14.61 -0.41
N GLN A 40 -4.79 -14.94 -0.39
CA GLN A 40 -3.93 -14.59 0.74
C GLN A 40 -3.44 -13.16 0.53
N SER A 41 -3.78 -12.26 1.45
CA SER A 41 -3.25 -10.90 1.45
C SER A 41 -1.96 -10.82 2.27
N GLU A 42 -1.04 -10.00 1.80
CA GLU A 42 0.20 -9.65 2.51
C GLU A 42 0.36 -8.13 2.51
N TRP A 43 0.68 -7.58 3.69
CA TRP A 43 0.96 -6.16 3.84
C TRP A 43 2.47 -5.93 3.90
N LEU A 44 3.00 -5.33 2.84
CA LEU A 44 4.38 -4.87 2.75
C LEU A 44 4.44 -3.41 3.21
N GLN A 45 4.83 -3.20 4.47
CA GLN A 45 4.99 -1.86 5.04
C GLN A 45 6.28 -1.20 4.53
N GLY A 46 6.20 0.08 4.17
CA GLY A 46 7.35 0.82 3.63
C GLY A 46 7.87 0.23 2.33
N ALA A 47 6.98 -0.31 1.49
CA ALA A 47 7.30 -1.02 0.25
C ALA A 47 8.20 -0.21 -0.70
N PHE A 48 8.14 1.13 -0.63
CA PHE A 48 9.12 1.99 -1.28
C PHE A 48 9.28 3.33 -0.55
N LEU A 49 10.48 3.90 -0.66
CA LEU A 49 10.80 5.24 -0.16
C LEU A 49 10.49 6.27 -1.24
N ALA A 50 9.76 7.32 -0.87
CA ALA A 50 9.51 8.44 -1.77
C ALA A 50 9.25 9.75 -1.02
N PRO A 51 9.72 10.89 -1.55
CA PRO A 51 9.35 12.18 -1.02
C PRO A 51 7.86 12.43 -1.29
N ALA A 52 7.12 12.70 -0.21
CA ALA A 52 5.69 12.98 -0.28
C ALA A 52 5.38 14.48 -0.40
N TRP A 53 6.38 15.35 -0.23
CA TRP A 53 6.28 16.80 -0.27
C TRP A 53 6.77 17.41 -1.61
#